data_AF-A0A6M3KY81-F1
#
_entry.id   AF-A0A6M3KY81-F1
#
_cell.length_a   1.000
_cell.length_b   1.000
_cell.length_c   1.000
_cell.angle_alpha   90.00
_cell.angle_beta   90.00
_cell.angle_gamma   90.00
#
_symmetry.space_group_name_H-M   'P 1'
#
loop_
_entity.id
_entity.type
_entity.pdbx_description
1 polymer ?
#
loop_
_entity_poly.entity_id
_entity_poly.type
_entity_poly.pdbx_seq_one_letter_code
_entity_poly.pdbx_strand_id
1 'polypeptide(L)'
;MNMIKEHQCWNIIDSSKLDSWLDCSRKYFFEHLLGWRVNMPAHDPYFGESWHKAREHQLLHGYDDVQGAYDAFINHYRKEFQPESDSMYTPKDP
;
A
#
# COMPACT_ATOMS: atom_id res chain seq x y z
N MET A 1 -15.09 26.49 -19.72
CA MET A 1 -14.27 25.27 -19.84
C MET A 1 -13.30 25.28 -18.68
N ASN A 2 -13.53 24.46 -17.65
CA ASN A 2 -12.63 24.43 -16.49
C ASN A 2 -11.33 23.74 -16.91
N MET A 3 -10.22 24.48 -16.90
CA MET A 3 -8.90 23.90 -17.13
C MET A 3 -8.49 23.10 -15.89
N ILE A 4 -8.00 21.88 -16.11
CA ILE A 4 -7.38 21.09 -15.04
C ILE A 4 -6.12 21.85 -14.61
N LYS A 5 -5.99 22.13 -13.32
CA LYS A 5 -4.79 22.76 -12.78
C LYS A 5 -3.64 21.76 -12.84
N GLU A 6 -2.51 22.17 -13.42
CA GLU A 6 -1.30 21.36 -13.43
C GLU A 6 -0.86 21.06 -12.00
N HIS A 7 -0.55 19.78 -11.74
CA HIS A 7 -0.01 19.35 -10.46
C HIS A 7 1.51 19.25 -10.57
N GLN A 8 2.23 19.71 -9.55
CA GLN A 8 3.70 19.71 -9.51
C GLN A 8 4.33 18.33 -9.81
N CYS A 9 3.64 17.25 -9.45
CA CYS A 9 4.13 15.89 -9.70
C CYS A 9 3.91 15.40 -11.13
N TRP A 10 3.24 16.14 -12.04
CA TRP A 10 2.98 15.67 -13.41
C TRP A 10 4.27 15.34 -14.17
N ASN A 11 5.30 16.17 -14.00
CA ASN A 11 6.58 16.03 -14.69
C ASN A 11 7.58 15.09 -13.98
N ILE A 12 7.21 14.56 -12.80
CA ILE A 12 8.01 13.56 -12.09
C ILE A 12 7.63 12.19 -12.64
N ILE A 13 8.59 11.45 -13.21
CA ILE A 13 8.36 10.09 -13.72
C ILE A 13 8.95 9.10 -12.72
N ASP A 14 8.08 8.30 -12.10
CA ASP A 14 8.44 7.21 -11.20
C ASP A 14 8.02 5.85 -11.79
N SER A 15 8.36 4.76 -11.10
CA SER A 15 8.02 3.41 -11.55
C SER A 15 6.51 3.20 -11.68
N SER A 16 5.69 3.71 -10.75
CA SER A 16 4.23 3.53 -10.79
C SER A 16 3.59 4.18 -12.02
N LYS A 17 4.15 5.32 -12.46
CA LYS A 17 3.76 6.01 -13.70
C LYS A 17 4.16 5.24 -14.95
N LEU A 18 5.36 4.67 -14.97
CA LEU A 18 5.81 3.83 -16.07
C LEU A 18 4.95 2.57 -16.18
N ASP A 19 4.71 1.91 -15.05
CA ASP A 19 3.91 0.69 -14.97
C ASP A 19 2.47 0.94 -15.43
N SER A 20 1.83 2.01 -14.95
CA SER A 20 0.45 2.34 -15.35
C SER A 20 0.35 2.72 -16.82
N TRP A 21 1.37 3.36 -17.40
CA TRP A 21 1.42 3.67 -18.83
C TRP A 21 1.61 2.41 -19.69
N LEU A 22 2.55 1.55 -19.30
CA LEU A 22 2.83 0.27 -19.97
C LEU A 22 1.62 -0.67 -19.93
N ASP A 23 0.87 -0.66 -18.83
CA ASP A 23 -0.40 -1.36 -18.68
C ASP A 23 -1.48 -0.74 -19.58
N CYS A 24 -1.77 0.55 -19.41
CA CYS A 24 -2.71 1.27 -20.27
C CYS A 24 -2.57 2.79 -20.14
N SER A 25 -2.33 3.50 -21.25
CA SER A 25 -2.29 4.97 -21.28
C SER A 25 -3.54 5.66 -20.72
N ARG A 26 -4.72 5.01 -20.84
CA ARG A 26 -5.97 5.50 -20.22
C ARG A 26 -5.90 5.43 -18.69
N LYS A 27 -5.38 4.34 -18.14
CA LYS A 27 -5.17 4.18 -16.69
C LYS A 27 -4.26 5.30 -16.20
N TYR A 28 -3.10 5.47 -16.83
CA TYR A 28 -2.16 6.56 -16.53
C TYR A 28 -2.85 7.94 -16.48
N PHE A 29 -3.68 8.25 -17.47
CA PHE A 29 -4.39 9.54 -17.53
C PHE A 29 -5.31 9.76 -16.33
N PHE A 30 -6.20 8.81 -16.02
CA PHE A 30 -7.12 8.95 -14.89
C PHE A 30 -6.38 8.94 -13.55
N GLU A 31 -5.43 8.03 -13.40
CA GLU A 31 -4.64 7.79 -12.20
C GLU A 31 -3.73 9.01 -11.91
N HIS A 32 -2.83 9.37 -12.82
CA HIS A 32 -1.75 10.32 -12.51
C HIS A 32 -2.01 11.77 -12.95
N LEU A 33 -2.89 12.00 -13.93
CA LEU A 33 -3.23 13.36 -14.37
C LEU A 33 -4.50 13.88 -13.68
N LEU A 34 -5.55 13.06 -13.63
CA LEU A 34 -6.80 13.43 -12.95
C LEU A 34 -6.81 13.10 -11.45
N GLY A 35 -5.86 12.29 -10.97
CA GLY A 35 -5.78 11.93 -9.56
C GLY A 35 -6.89 10.97 -9.10
N TRP A 36 -7.56 10.28 -10.03
CA TRP A 36 -8.64 9.37 -9.69
C TRP A 36 -8.08 8.11 -9.04
N ARG A 37 -8.61 7.76 -7.87
CA ARG A 37 -8.29 6.54 -7.13
C ARG A 37 -9.56 5.92 -6.58
N VAL A 38 -9.52 4.61 -6.37
CA VAL A 38 -10.55 3.92 -5.62
C VAL A 38 -10.54 4.49 -4.19
N ASN A 39 -11.70 4.91 -3.70
CA ASN A 39 -11.86 5.42 -2.34
C ASN A 39 -12.11 4.26 -1.37
N MET A 40 -11.16 3.32 -1.31
CA MET A 40 -11.15 2.21 -0.35
C MET A 40 -9.71 1.92 0.08
N PRO A 41 -9.48 1.42 1.30
CA PRO A 41 -8.15 1.03 1.75
C PRO A 41 -7.55 -0.03 0.83
N ALA A 42 -6.33 0.20 0.36
CA ALA A 42 -5.59 -0.77 -0.43
C ALA A 42 -4.97 -1.82 0.50
N HIS A 43 -5.68 -2.92 0.74
CA HIS A 43 -5.25 -3.96 1.69
C HIS A 43 -3.84 -4.51 1.41
N ASP A 44 -3.52 -4.81 0.14
CA ASP A 44 -2.23 -5.37 -0.26
C ASP A 44 -1.01 -4.53 0.19
N PRO A 45 -0.93 -3.22 -0.10
CA PRO A 45 0.12 -2.35 0.42
C PRO A 45 0.25 -2.35 1.95
N TYR A 46 -0.86 -2.28 2.67
CA TYR A 46 -0.84 -2.23 4.14
C TYR A 46 -0.42 -3.55 4.77
N PHE A 47 -0.82 -4.68 4.19
CA PHE A 47 -0.34 -5.99 4.61
C PHE A 47 1.18 -6.10 4.38
N GLY A 48 1.67 -5.67 3.21
CA GLY A 48 3.09 -5.64 2.88
C GLY A 48 3.90 -4.74 3.83
N GLU A 49 3.38 -3.56 4.19
CA GLU A 49 4.01 -2.66 5.15
C GLU A 49 4.07 -3.27 6.55
N SER A 50 2.96 -3.87 7.01
CA SER A 50 2.90 -4.61 8.28
C SER A 50 3.94 -5.74 8.30
N TRP A 51 4.09 -6.47 7.20
CA TRP A 51 5.11 -7.51 7.06
C TRP A 51 6.52 -6.93 7.14
N HIS A 52 6.79 -5.80 6.48
CA HIS A 52 8.07 -5.12 6.60
C HIS A 52 8.37 -4.69 8.04
N LYS A 53 7.36 -4.31 8.82
CA LYS A 53 7.53 -3.99 10.26
C LYS A 53 7.95 -5.20 11.08
N ALA A 54 7.36 -6.38 10.84
CA ALA A 54 7.83 -7.62 11.46
C ALA A 54 9.29 -7.93 11.09
N ARG A 55 9.64 -7.79 9.81
CA ARG A 55 11.01 -8.05 9.33
C ARG A 55 12.03 -7.07 9.91
N GLU A 56 11.66 -5.80 10.03
CA GLU A 56 12.45 -4.77 10.70
C GLU A 56 12.70 -5.16 12.17
N HIS A 57 11.67 -5.63 12.89
CA HIS A 57 11.82 -6.11 14.26
C HIS A 57 12.83 -7.26 14.37
N GLN A 58 12.72 -8.27 13.50
CA GLN A 58 13.64 -9.42 13.49
C GLN A 58 15.08 -9.00 13.17
N LEU A 59 15.28 -8.03 12.28
CA LEU A 59 16.60 -7.51 11.95
C LEU A 59 17.27 -6.80 13.14
N LEU A 60 16.48 -6.11 13.97
CA LEU A 60 16.96 -5.33 15.10
C LEU A 60 17.13 -6.15 16.39
N HIS A 61 16.26 -7.12 16.63
CA HIS A 61 16.16 -7.86 17.90
C HIS A 61 16.56 -9.34 17.79
N GLY A 62 16.81 -9.83 16.58
CA GLY A 62 17.13 -11.22 16.30
C GLY A 62 15.94 -12.00 15.76
N TYR A 63 16.23 -13.01 14.93
CA TYR A 63 15.22 -13.81 14.26
C TYR A 63 14.45 -14.77 15.19
N ASP A 64 15.01 -15.06 16.36
CA ASP A 64 14.38 -15.93 17.37
C ASP A 64 13.22 -15.25 18.10
N ASP A 65 13.16 -13.90 18.09
CA ASP A 65 12.04 -13.14 18.65
C ASP A 65 10.84 -13.09 17.69
N VAL A 66 10.24 -14.26 17.49
CA VAL A 66 9.07 -14.43 16.62
C VAL A 66 7.85 -13.70 17.16
N GLN A 67 7.67 -13.67 18.49
CA GLN A 67 6.53 -12.99 19.11
C GLN A 67 6.63 -11.47 18.92
N GLY A 68 7.80 -10.86 19.17
CA GLY A 68 7.96 -9.43 18.95
C GLY A 68 7.79 -9.03 17.48
N ALA A 69 8.19 -9.88 16.55
CA ALA A 69 7.94 -9.67 15.12
C ALA A 69 6.45 -9.71 14.79
N TYR A 70 5.71 -10.70 15.31
CA TYR A 70 4.26 -10.78 15.14
C TYR A 70 3.54 -9.58 15.78
N ASP A 71 3.97 -9.15 16.96
CA ASP A 71 3.41 -7.97 17.63
C ASP A 71 3.65 -6.70 16.80
N ALA A 72 4.83 -6.54 16.20
CA ALA A 72 5.12 -5.42 15.30
C ALA A 72 4.22 -5.42 14.04
N PHE A 73 3.96 -6.60 13.47
CA PHE A 73 3.01 -6.78 12.37
C PHE A 73 1.59 -6.41 12.79
N ILE A 74 1.06 -7.06 13.83
CA ILE A 74 -0.37 -6.95 14.20
C ILE A 74 -0.69 -5.54 14.68
N ASN A 75 0.22 -4.90 15.42
CA ASN A 75 0.04 -3.52 15.88
C ASN A 75 0.00 -2.50 14.74
N HIS A 76 0.63 -2.79 13.59
CA HIS A 76 0.51 -1.95 12.41
C HIS A 76 -0.77 -2.28 11.63
N TYR A 77 -1.00 -3.56 11.33
CA TYR A 77 -2.14 -4.03 10.54
C TYR A 77 -3.50 -3.61 11.14
N ARG A 78 -3.66 -3.76 12.46
CA ARG A 78 -4.91 -3.45 13.17
C ARG A 78 -5.26 -1.97 13.29
N LYS A 79 -4.37 -1.06 12.88
CA LYS A 79 -4.70 0.37 12.78
C LYS A 79 -5.74 0.63 11.71
N GLU A 80 -5.73 -0.17 10.64
CA GLU A 80 -6.60 -0.01 9.48
C GLU A 80 -7.63 -1.14 9.37
N PHE A 81 -7.23 -2.40 9.62
CA PHE A 81 -8.08 -3.59 9.39
C PHE A 81 -8.48 -4.27 10.71
N GLN A 82 -9.76 -4.19 11.05
CA GLN A 82 -10.30 -4.81 12.27
C GLN A 82 -10.44 -6.34 12.12
N PRO A 83 -10.41 -7.12 13.22
CA PRO A 83 -10.49 -8.59 13.18
C PRO A 83 -11.69 -9.15 12.41
N GLU A 84 -12.82 -8.44 12.40
CA GLU A 84 -14.03 -8.84 11.68
C GLU A 84 -13.83 -8.89 10.15
N SER A 85 -12.81 -8.20 9.65
CA SER A 85 -12.49 -8.15 8.21
C SER A 85 -11.53 -9.25 7.74
N ASP A 86 -10.93 -10.04 8.63
CA ASP A 86 -9.86 -11.00 8.28
C ASP A 86 -10.30 -11.99 7.21
N SER A 87 -11.46 -12.62 7.41
CA SER A 87 -12.03 -13.59 6.46
C SER A 87 -12.31 -13.01 5.07
N MET A 88 -12.44 -11.68 4.94
CA MET A 88 -12.62 -11.01 3.65
C MET A 88 -11.30 -10.88 2.88
N TYR A 89 -10.16 -10.93 3.58
CA TYR A 89 -8.83 -10.71 3.04
C TYR A 89 -7.97 -11.97 2.98
N THR A 90 -8.49 -13.12 3.43
CA THR A 90 -7.85 -14.43 3.23
C THR A 90 -7.46 -14.62 1.76
N PRO A 91 -6.21 -15.06 1.45
CA PRO A 91 -5.21 -15.64 2.35
C PRO A 91 -4.17 -14.63 2.89
N LYS A 92 -4.42 -13.32 2.76
CA LYS A 92 -3.54 -12.26 3.28
C LYS A 92 -4.16 -11.62 4.53
N ASP A 93 -4.54 -12.46 5.46
CA ASP A 93 -4.96 -12.14 6.80
C ASP A 93 -3.86 -12.50 7.81
N PRO A 94 -3.87 -11.93 9.02
CA PRO A 94 -2.98 -12.32 10.11
C PRO A 94 -3.22 -13.78 10.56
#